data_AF-A0A396C5X3-F1
#
_entry.id   AF-A0A396C5X3-F1
#
_cell.length_a   1.000
_cell.length_b   1.000
_cell.length_c   1.000
_cell.angle_alpha   90.00
_cell.angle_beta   90.00
_cell.angle_gamma   90.00
#
_symmetry.space_group_name_H-M   'P 1'
#
loop_
_entity.id
_entity.type
_entity.pdbx_description
1 polymer ?
#
loop_
_entity_poly.entity_id
_entity_poly.type
_entity_poly.pdbx_seq_one_letter_code
_entity_poly.pdbx_strand_id
1 'polypeptide(L)'
;MEGINLLSYDKYLVQFSGGKDSTAVVLYLLGQGVPKSKIELWHQLIDGPEKTFFDWEITPDYCRKFAAAFGLNIYFQWREGGFRREMMRENARTAPIHFELPDGSIGESGGIRGKLSTRLKFPQCSASLQTRWCSSSLKIDVCSSAIINQERFRSLRTLVLSGERAEESPQRAKYAVFGPDRADLRSGKGFSRHVDRYRPLLHWKETEVWNIIKRHRIRVHPCYYMGWTRCSCKFCIFSQKNQYASAAKISPQQTGNIIQLETRFCCTIKRNITLRKFIDSGTAYKSITSDLQKLATGFNYNRPIILPHSEEWILPAGAYGENCGPA
;
A
#
# COMPACT_ATOMS: atom_id res chain seq x y z
N MET A 1 -8.19 25.22 -13.90
CA MET A 1 -7.82 23.82 -14.23
C MET A 1 -9.01 23.23 -14.95
N GLU A 2 -8.90 23.04 -16.26
CA GLU A 2 -9.89 22.29 -17.03
C GLU A 2 -10.14 20.95 -16.33
N GLY A 3 -11.41 20.62 -16.09
CA GLY A 3 -11.79 19.39 -15.41
C GLY A 3 -11.28 18.19 -16.19
N ILE A 4 -10.67 17.22 -15.50
CA ILE A 4 -10.35 15.92 -16.09
C ILE A 4 -11.64 15.35 -16.70
N ASN A 5 -11.62 15.03 -18.00
CA ASN A 5 -12.62 14.15 -18.57
C ASN A 5 -12.35 12.72 -18.08
N LEU A 6 -12.89 12.39 -16.90
CA LEU A 6 -12.58 11.15 -16.19
C LEU A 6 -12.93 9.92 -17.03
N LEU A 7 -14.01 9.97 -17.81
CA LEU A 7 -14.51 8.85 -18.61
C LEU A 7 -13.75 8.65 -19.94
N SER A 8 -12.83 9.54 -20.28
CA SER A 8 -12.01 9.47 -21.51
C SER A 8 -10.86 8.45 -21.47
N TYR A 9 -10.69 7.72 -20.39
CA TYR A 9 -9.60 6.76 -20.23
C TYR A 9 -10.03 5.33 -20.57
N ASP A 10 -9.08 4.56 -21.08
CA ASP A 10 -9.27 3.16 -21.45
C ASP A 10 -9.10 2.23 -20.25
N LYS A 11 -8.19 2.60 -19.34
CA LYS A 11 -7.83 1.82 -18.15
C LYS A 11 -7.63 2.70 -16.92
N TYR A 12 -8.08 2.21 -15.76
CA TYR A 12 -7.97 2.85 -14.46
C TYR A 12 -7.22 1.92 -13.51
N LEU A 13 -5.98 2.25 -13.20
CA LEU A 13 -5.12 1.44 -12.34
C LEU A 13 -5.15 2.02 -10.93
N VAL A 14 -5.91 1.41 -10.04
CA VAL A 14 -6.01 1.86 -8.64
C VAL A 14 -4.88 1.23 -7.83
N GLN A 15 -4.01 2.06 -7.26
CA GLN A 15 -3.01 1.63 -6.28
C GLN A 15 -3.71 1.16 -5.00
N PHE A 16 -3.94 -0.15 -4.89
CA PHE A 16 -4.87 -0.72 -3.93
C PHE A 16 -4.15 -1.39 -2.77
N SER A 17 -4.08 -0.71 -1.63
CA SER A 17 -3.37 -1.23 -0.44
C SER A 17 -4.27 -2.00 0.53
N GLY A 18 -5.57 -2.13 0.23
CA GLY A 18 -6.57 -2.62 1.20
C GLY A 18 -6.93 -1.60 2.30
N GLY A 19 -6.35 -0.40 2.25
CA GLY A 19 -6.65 0.68 3.20
C GLY A 19 -7.96 1.41 2.90
N LYS A 20 -8.41 2.20 3.88
CA LYS A 20 -9.64 3.03 3.77
C LYS A 20 -9.59 3.98 2.58
N ASP A 21 -8.44 4.62 2.33
CA ASP A 21 -8.32 5.64 1.30
C ASP A 21 -8.29 4.99 -0.10
N SER A 22 -7.56 3.87 -0.29
CA SER A 22 -7.62 3.13 -1.56
C SER A 22 -8.99 2.50 -1.82
N THR A 23 -9.69 2.08 -0.76
CA THR A 23 -11.09 1.62 -0.84
C THR A 23 -11.99 2.75 -1.33
N ALA A 24 -11.86 3.95 -0.75
CA ALA A 24 -12.64 5.11 -1.17
C ALA A 24 -12.36 5.53 -2.62
N VAL A 25 -11.13 5.37 -3.14
CA VAL A 25 -10.83 5.59 -4.57
C VAL A 25 -11.66 4.66 -5.46
N VAL A 26 -11.77 3.38 -5.11
CA VAL A 26 -12.59 2.43 -5.88
C VAL A 26 -14.06 2.84 -5.85
N LEU A 27 -14.60 3.14 -4.66
CA LEU A 27 -15.98 3.56 -4.50
C LEU A 27 -16.28 4.89 -5.22
N TYR A 28 -15.32 5.81 -5.24
CA TYR A 28 -15.38 7.04 -6.01
C TYR A 28 -15.53 6.75 -7.52
N LEU A 29 -14.67 5.91 -8.10
CA LEU A 29 -14.74 5.57 -9.53
C LEU A 29 -16.07 4.92 -9.90
N LEU A 30 -16.55 3.98 -9.08
CA LEU A 30 -17.85 3.35 -9.28
C LEU A 30 -18.99 4.37 -9.21
N GLY A 31 -18.93 5.30 -8.25
CA GLY A 31 -19.89 6.40 -8.12
C GLY A 31 -19.84 7.42 -9.26
N GLN A 32 -18.72 7.53 -9.99
CA GLN A 32 -18.58 8.34 -11.19
C GLN A 32 -19.01 7.61 -12.47
N GLY A 33 -19.49 6.36 -12.38
CA GLY A 33 -19.96 5.60 -13.53
C GLY A 33 -18.83 4.99 -14.38
N VAL A 34 -17.60 4.88 -13.84
CA VAL A 34 -16.51 4.21 -14.55
C VAL A 34 -16.82 2.72 -14.71
N PRO A 35 -16.78 2.16 -15.94
CA PRO A 35 -17.07 0.74 -16.15
C PRO A 35 -16.11 -0.17 -15.39
N LYS A 36 -16.65 -1.15 -14.66
CA LYS A 36 -15.87 -2.12 -13.87
C LYS A 36 -14.81 -2.84 -14.70
N SER A 37 -15.10 -3.17 -15.96
CA SER A 37 -14.17 -3.81 -16.90
C SER A 37 -12.93 -2.98 -17.24
N LYS A 38 -12.96 -1.67 -16.98
CA LYS A 38 -11.82 -0.76 -17.16
C LYS A 38 -11.01 -0.54 -15.88
N ILE A 39 -11.52 -0.95 -14.72
CA ILE A 39 -10.88 -0.75 -13.41
C ILE A 39 -10.05 -1.99 -13.07
N GLU A 40 -8.78 -1.77 -12.72
CA GLU A 40 -7.86 -2.79 -12.23
C GLU A 40 -7.30 -2.35 -10.88
N LEU A 41 -7.37 -3.25 -9.90
CA LEU A 41 -6.73 -3.04 -8.60
C LEU A 41 -5.30 -3.55 -8.67
N TRP A 42 -4.33 -2.71 -8.33
CA TRP A 42 -2.92 -3.06 -8.38
C TRP A 42 -2.35 -3.04 -6.97
N HIS A 43 -1.99 -4.22 -6.47
CA HIS A 43 -1.46 -4.39 -5.12
C HIS A 43 0.04 -4.67 -5.15
N GLN A 44 0.80 -3.93 -4.34
CA GLN A 44 2.24 -4.19 -4.17
C GLN A 44 2.48 -5.15 -3.02
N LEU A 45 2.91 -6.39 -3.29
CA LEU A 45 3.32 -7.33 -2.25
C LEU A 45 4.69 -6.88 -1.71
N ILE A 46 4.65 -6.13 -0.62
CA ILE A 46 5.84 -5.50 -0.04
C ILE A 46 6.90 -6.53 0.37
N ASP A 47 6.46 -7.63 0.97
CA ASP A 47 7.35 -8.72 1.39
C ASP A 47 7.58 -9.78 0.30
N GLY A 48 6.97 -9.63 -0.87
CA GLY A 48 6.93 -10.67 -1.89
C GLY A 48 6.00 -11.84 -1.48
N PRO A 49 5.88 -12.87 -2.34
CA PRO A 49 4.94 -13.98 -2.14
C PRO A 49 5.47 -15.06 -1.19
N GLU A 50 6.78 -15.12 -0.96
CA GLU A 50 7.41 -16.24 -0.24
C GLU A 50 7.19 -16.19 1.27
N LYS A 51 7.39 -15.03 1.90
CA LYS A 51 7.38 -14.92 3.37
C LYS A 51 7.07 -13.51 3.85
N THR A 52 6.03 -13.39 4.66
CA THR A 52 5.70 -12.14 5.36
C THR A 52 6.78 -11.73 6.34
N PHE A 53 7.13 -10.44 6.34
CA PHE A 53 8.15 -9.85 7.19
C PHE A 53 7.69 -8.52 7.82
N PHE A 54 7.30 -7.53 7.01
CA PHE A 54 6.90 -6.20 7.45
C PHE A 54 5.40 -5.91 7.33
N ASP A 55 4.74 -6.52 6.35
CA ASP A 55 3.34 -6.27 6.02
C ASP A 55 2.39 -7.14 6.85
N TRP A 56 1.08 -6.95 6.66
CA TRP A 56 0.07 -7.82 7.25
C TRP A 56 -0.11 -9.09 6.43
N GLU A 57 -0.15 -10.24 7.10
CA GLU A 57 -0.35 -11.55 6.49
C GLU A 57 -1.67 -11.62 5.70
N ILE A 58 -2.72 -10.98 6.24
CA ILE A 58 -4.07 -11.06 5.72
C ILE A 58 -4.31 -10.15 4.51
N THR A 59 -3.48 -9.11 4.30
CA THR A 59 -3.76 -8.04 3.34
C THR A 59 -3.91 -8.55 1.90
N PRO A 60 -3.05 -9.45 1.38
CA PRO A 60 -3.20 -9.95 0.02
C PRO A 60 -4.56 -10.61 -0.22
N ASP A 61 -5.01 -11.49 0.69
CA ASP A 61 -6.30 -12.15 0.52
C ASP A 61 -7.47 -11.20 0.75
N TYR A 62 -7.40 -10.30 1.73
CA TYR A 62 -8.39 -9.22 1.87
C TYR A 62 -8.57 -8.43 0.56
N CYS A 63 -7.46 -8.10 -0.12
CA CYS A 63 -7.53 -7.38 -1.38
C CYS A 63 -8.17 -8.21 -2.50
N ARG A 64 -7.89 -9.53 -2.58
CA ARG A 64 -8.56 -10.44 -3.52
C ARG A 64 -10.06 -10.53 -3.26
N LYS A 65 -10.45 -10.71 -1.99
CA LYS A 65 -11.86 -10.76 -1.60
C LYS A 65 -12.57 -9.45 -1.90
N PHE A 66 -11.90 -8.31 -1.69
CA PHE A 66 -12.43 -7.01 -2.07
C PHE A 66 -12.69 -6.91 -3.57
N ALA A 67 -11.69 -7.26 -4.40
CA ALA A 67 -11.82 -7.26 -5.85
C ALA A 67 -12.99 -8.15 -6.31
N ALA A 68 -13.07 -9.37 -5.78
CA ALA A 68 -14.15 -10.32 -6.07
C ALA A 68 -15.54 -9.78 -5.70
N ALA A 69 -15.69 -9.16 -4.52
CA ALA A 69 -16.97 -8.61 -4.07
C ALA A 69 -17.50 -7.49 -4.98
N PHE A 70 -16.63 -6.79 -5.70
CA PHE A 70 -17.01 -5.75 -6.65
C PHE A 70 -17.01 -6.22 -8.12
N GLY A 71 -16.56 -7.44 -8.41
CA GLY A 71 -16.36 -7.94 -9.77
C GLY A 71 -15.26 -7.17 -10.51
N LEU A 72 -14.15 -6.88 -9.82
CA LEU A 72 -12.99 -6.17 -10.36
C LEU A 72 -11.80 -7.12 -10.52
N ASN A 73 -10.94 -6.82 -11.48
CA ASN A 73 -9.66 -7.50 -11.61
C ASN A 73 -8.66 -6.95 -10.59
N ILE A 74 -7.82 -7.83 -10.05
CA ILE A 74 -6.69 -7.46 -9.19
C ILE A 74 -5.41 -8.13 -9.68
N TYR A 75 -4.31 -7.38 -9.66
CA TYR A 75 -2.98 -7.84 -10.03
C TYR A 75 -1.98 -7.51 -8.93
N PHE A 76 -1.09 -8.47 -8.68
CA PHE A 76 -0.01 -8.36 -7.71
C PHE A 76 1.33 -8.11 -8.38
N GLN A 77 2.17 -7.34 -7.70
CA GLN A 77 3.50 -6.97 -8.20
C GLN A 77 4.46 -6.80 -7.02
N TRP A 78 5.72 -7.20 -7.20
CA TRP A 78 6.70 -7.22 -6.11
C TRP A 78 8.13 -7.14 -6.62
N ARG A 79 9.05 -6.81 -5.70
CA ARG A 79 10.48 -7.03 -5.91
C ARG A 79 10.83 -8.43 -5.44
N GLU A 80 11.63 -9.17 -6.21
CA GLU A 80 12.05 -10.53 -5.85
C GLU A 80 12.71 -10.56 -4.47
N GLY A 81 12.27 -11.48 -3.60
CA GLY A 81 12.65 -11.56 -2.19
C GLY A 81 12.15 -10.41 -1.29
N GLY A 82 11.35 -9.51 -1.83
CA GLY A 82 10.58 -8.49 -1.11
C GLY A 82 11.40 -7.51 -0.28
N PHE A 83 10.73 -6.94 0.73
CA PHE A 83 11.31 -5.98 1.67
C PHE A 83 12.58 -6.52 2.30
N ARG A 84 12.56 -7.80 2.72
CA ARG A 84 13.71 -8.41 3.40
C ARG A 84 14.93 -8.46 2.50
N ARG A 85 14.82 -8.96 1.25
CA ARG A 85 15.99 -9.00 0.36
C ARG A 85 16.50 -7.60 0.01
N GLU A 86 15.60 -6.65 -0.22
CA GLU A 86 16.00 -5.27 -0.51
C GLU A 86 16.76 -4.65 0.67
N MET A 87 16.27 -4.84 1.90
CA MET A 87 16.89 -4.37 3.14
C MET A 87 18.26 -5.03 3.39
N MET A 88 18.36 -6.33 3.13
CA MET A 88 19.54 -7.15 3.38
C MET A 88 20.55 -7.16 2.22
N ARG A 89 20.32 -6.34 1.18
CA ARG A 89 21.17 -6.29 -0.01
C ARG A 89 22.60 -5.91 0.36
N GLU A 90 23.55 -6.76 -0.01
CA GLU A 90 24.98 -6.62 0.29
C GLU A 90 25.79 -6.99 -0.95
N ASN A 91 26.63 -6.06 -1.41
CA ASN A 91 27.42 -6.17 -2.64
C ASN A 91 26.67 -6.79 -3.83
N ALA A 92 25.40 -6.42 -3.99
CA ALA A 92 24.51 -7.02 -4.97
C ALA A 92 23.76 -5.95 -5.76
N ARG A 93 23.29 -6.32 -6.96
CA ARG A 93 22.35 -5.49 -7.73
C ARG A 93 21.00 -5.44 -7.04
N THR A 94 20.21 -4.42 -7.36
CA THR A 94 18.79 -4.41 -6.99
C THR A 94 18.11 -5.63 -7.64
N ALA A 95 17.35 -6.39 -6.85
CA ALA A 95 16.65 -7.59 -7.33
C ALA A 95 15.61 -7.25 -8.42
N PRO A 96 15.28 -8.19 -9.33
CA PRO A 96 14.26 -7.96 -10.36
C PRO A 96 12.88 -7.70 -9.75
N ILE A 97 11.99 -7.15 -10.57
CA ILE A 97 10.60 -6.85 -10.26
C ILE A 97 9.72 -7.83 -11.04
N HIS A 98 8.79 -8.45 -10.34
CA HIS A 98 7.79 -9.35 -10.86
C HIS A 98 6.40 -8.69 -10.83
N PHE A 99 5.56 -9.01 -11.80
CA PHE A 99 4.19 -8.50 -11.89
C PHE A 99 3.28 -9.48 -12.62
N GLU A 100 2.07 -9.68 -12.10
CA GLU A 100 1.07 -10.52 -12.73
C GLU A 100 0.49 -9.88 -13.99
N LEU A 101 0.19 -10.72 -14.98
CA LEU A 101 -0.42 -10.37 -16.25
C LEU A 101 -1.86 -10.88 -16.36
N PRO A 102 -2.70 -10.29 -17.22
CA PRO A 102 -4.09 -10.71 -17.39
C PRO A 102 -4.31 -12.16 -17.81
N ASP A 103 -3.31 -12.79 -18.43
CA ASP A 103 -3.32 -14.20 -18.83
C ASP A 103 -2.90 -15.16 -17.70
N GLY A 104 -2.59 -14.63 -16.51
CA GLY A 104 -2.12 -15.39 -15.35
C GLY A 104 -0.61 -15.64 -15.33
N SER A 105 0.14 -15.22 -16.35
CA SER A 105 1.60 -15.30 -16.35
C SER A 105 2.24 -14.21 -15.48
N ILE A 106 3.52 -14.38 -15.16
CA ILE A 106 4.31 -13.42 -14.37
C ILE A 106 5.36 -12.80 -15.29
N GLY A 107 5.27 -11.48 -15.48
CA GLY A 107 6.32 -10.71 -16.14
C GLY A 107 7.46 -10.35 -15.18
N GLU A 108 8.66 -10.21 -15.72
CA GLU A 108 9.86 -9.84 -14.97
C GLU A 108 10.55 -8.62 -15.62
N SER A 109 11.15 -7.75 -14.80
CA SER A 109 11.99 -6.65 -15.27
C SER A 109 13.09 -6.27 -14.27
N GLY A 110 14.26 -5.88 -14.79
CA GLY A 110 15.38 -5.39 -13.96
C GLY A 110 16.34 -6.51 -13.53
N GLY A 111 17.07 -6.33 -12.42
CA GLY A 111 18.00 -7.34 -11.88
C GLY A 111 19.35 -7.48 -12.59
N ILE A 112 19.40 -7.24 -13.90
CA ILE A 112 20.58 -7.54 -14.73
C ILE A 112 21.60 -6.40 -14.89
N ARG A 113 21.16 -5.14 -14.72
CA ARG A 113 21.98 -3.93 -14.90
C ARG A 113 22.14 -3.15 -13.59
N GLY A 114 23.12 -2.25 -13.56
CA GLY A 114 23.38 -1.36 -12.42
C GLY A 114 24.57 -1.78 -11.56
N LYS A 115 24.95 -0.89 -10.63
CA LYS A 115 26.11 -1.08 -9.74
C LYS A 115 25.78 -2.05 -8.61
N LEU A 116 26.76 -2.85 -8.23
CA LEU A 116 26.72 -3.58 -6.96
C LEU A 116 26.72 -2.56 -5.81
N SER A 117 25.86 -2.75 -4.83
CA SER A 117 25.78 -1.86 -3.68
C SER A 117 25.26 -2.58 -2.44
N THR A 118 25.51 -1.96 -1.28
CA THR A 118 25.09 -2.47 0.03
C THR A 118 24.06 -1.52 0.63
N ARG A 119 22.95 -2.07 1.14
CA ARG A 119 21.92 -1.33 1.88
C ARG A 119 22.08 -1.52 3.38
N LEU A 120 21.89 -2.74 3.87
CA LEU A 120 22.00 -3.17 5.28
C LEU A 120 21.50 -2.13 6.30
N LYS A 121 20.29 -1.61 6.08
CA LYS A 121 19.67 -0.61 6.97
C LYS A 121 18.16 -0.55 6.81
N PHE A 122 17.48 -0.20 7.90
CA PHE A 122 16.06 0.11 7.88
C PHE A 122 15.74 1.33 6.99
N PRO A 123 14.53 1.42 6.44
CA PRO A 123 14.03 2.69 5.93
C PRO A 123 13.74 3.64 7.11
N GLN A 124 13.77 4.94 6.87
CA GLN A 124 13.54 5.93 7.91
C GLN A 124 12.34 6.81 7.61
N CYS A 125 11.70 7.32 8.67
CA CYS A 125 10.66 8.34 8.57
C CYS A 125 11.27 9.62 7.97
N SER A 126 11.03 9.85 6.68
CA SER A 126 11.57 10.98 5.92
C SER A 126 10.72 11.28 4.69
N ALA A 127 10.69 12.54 4.28
CA ALA A 127 10.15 12.95 2.99
C ALA A 127 11.00 12.43 1.81
N SER A 128 12.31 12.29 2.00
CA SER A 128 13.22 11.78 0.96
C SER A 128 12.94 10.31 0.67
N LEU A 129 12.61 10.01 -0.59
CA LEU A 129 12.39 8.64 -1.07
C LEU A 129 13.67 7.80 -1.08
N GLN A 130 14.86 8.40 -1.02
CA GLN A 130 16.10 7.64 -0.89
C GLN A 130 16.29 7.09 0.53
N THR A 131 15.92 7.89 1.53
CA THR A 131 15.96 7.48 2.93
C THR A 131 14.76 6.59 3.28
N ARG A 132 13.58 6.94 2.73
CA ARG A 132 12.35 6.14 2.75
C ARG A 132 12.30 5.18 1.57
N TRP A 133 13.33 4.36 1.45
CA TRP A 133 13.51 3.48 0.30
C TRP A 133 12.41 2.43 0.17
N CYS A 134 11.68 2.08 1.25
CA CYS A 134 10.54 1.17 1.15
C CYS A 134 9.41 1.72 0.28
N SER A 135 9.28 3.05 0.14
CA SER A 135 8.27 3.65 -0.75
C SER A 135 8.75 3.69 -2.20
N SER A 136 10.00 4.08 -2.46
CA SER A 136 10.56 4.07 -3.82
C SER A 136 10.73 2.65 -4.33
N SER A 137 11.60 1.86 -3.70
CA SER A 137 12.04 0.56 -4.19
C SER A 137 10.94 -0.50 -4.22
N LEU A 138 9.97 -0.46 -3.30
CA LEU A 138 8.97 -1.53 -3.14
C LEU A 138 7.55 -1.15 -3.56
N LYS A 139 7.29 0.15 -3.82
CA LYS A 139 5.95 0.61 -4.24
C LYS A 139 5.98 1.33 -5.58
N ILE A 140 6.66 2.48 -5.60
CA ILE A 140 6.63 3.38 -6.75
C ILE A 140 7.35 2.75 -7.94
N ASP A 141 8.56 2.22 -7.72
CA ASP A 141 9.37 1.62 -8.79
C ASP A 141 8.74 0.32 -9.29
N VAL A 142 8.19 -0.49 -8.37
CA VAL A 142 7.46 -1.73 -8.72
C VAL A 142 6.28 -1.42 -9.64
N CYS A 143 5.45 -0.45 -9.28
CA CYS A 143 4.32 -0.05 -10.13
C CYS A 143 4.76 0.52 -11.47
N SER A 144 5.77 1.37 -11.47
CA SER A 144 6.22 2.00 -12.71
C SER A 144 6.80 0.95 -13.66
N SER A 145 7.59 0.01 -13.14
CA SER A 145 8.18 -1.06 -13.93
C SER A 145 7.09 -1.96 -14.53
N ALA A 146 6.07 -2.32 -13.75
CA ALA A 146 4.95 -3.12 -14.25
C ALA A 146 4.20 -2.41 -15.39
N ILE A 147 3.91 -1.11 -15.28
CA ILE A 147 3.27 -0.35 -16.38
C ILE A 147 4.19 -0.27 -17.61
N ILE A 148 5.48 0.01 -17.40
CA ILE A 148 6.44 0.23 -18.49
C ILE A 148 6.66 -1.04 -19.33
N ASN A 149 6.70 -2.20 -18.67
CA ASN A 149 7.06 -3.49 -19.28
C ASN A 149 5.83 -4.31 -19.71
N GLN A 150 4.65 -3.69 -19.84
CA GLN A 150 3.45 -4.32 -20.35
C GLN A 150 2.99 -3.64 -21.63
N GLU A 151 3.07 -4.37 -22.75
CA GLU A 151 2.72 -3.83 -24.07
C GLU A 151 1.24 -3.43 -24.18
N ARG A 152 0.37 -4.05 -23.38
CA ARG A 152 -1.07 -3.75 -23.31
C ARG A 152 -1.41 -2.32 -22.91
N PHE A 153 -0.43 -1.53 -22.43
CA PHE A 153 -0.61 -0.11 -22.13
C PHE A 153 -0.18 0.82 -23.27
N ARG A 154 0.41 0.29 -24.35
CA ARG A 154 0.75 1.08 -25.53
C ARG A 154 -0.53 1.54 -26.24
N SER A 155 -0.50 2.76 -26.78
CA SER A 155 -1.63 3.37 -27.51
C SER A 155 -2.95 3.46 -26.74
N LEU A 156 -2.94 3.28 -25.40
CA LEU A 156 -4.08 3.48 -24.51
C LEU A 156 -3.87 4.71 -23.64
N ARG A 157 -4.98 5.34 -23.24
CA ARG A 157 -5.02 6.33 -22.16
C ARG A 157 -5.22 5.59 -20.83
N THR A 158 -4.17 5.53 -20.04
CA THR A 158 -4.18 4.89 -18.72
C THR A 158 -4.18 5.94 -17.62
N LEU A 159 -5.10 5.82 -16.66
CA LEU A 159 -5.15 6.67 -15.47
C LEU A 159 -4.69 5.88 -14.26
N VAL A 160 -3.60 6.30 -13.62
CA VAL A 160 -3.11 5.73 -12.37
C VAL A 160 -3.69 6.51 -11.20
N LEU A 161 -4.42 5.84 -10.32
CA LEU A 161 -5.11 6.46 -9.19
C LEU A 161 -4.50 6.07 -7.85
N SER A 162 -4.37 7.05 -6.96
CA SER A 162 -3.91 6.83 -5.60
C SER A 162 -4.69 7.67 -4.60
N GLY A 163 -4.83 7.15 -3.38
CA GLY A 163 -5.68 7.70 -2.33
C GLY A 163 -4.97 8.63 -1.35
N GLU A 164 -3.86 9.29 -1.73
CA GLU A 164 -3.23 10.25 -0.81
C GLU A 164 -4.12 11.49 -0.61
N ARG A 165 -4.20 11.95 0.64
CA ARG A 165 -4.95 13.14 1.05
C ARG A 165 -4.02 14.22 1.60
N ALA A 166 -4.34 15.48 1.34
CA ALA A 166 -3.60 16.64 1.82
C ALA A 166 -3.58 16.73 3.35
N GLU A 167 -4.68 16.32 4.01
CA GLU A 167 -4.84 16.30 5.46
C GLU A 167 -3.84 15.36 6.18
N GLU A 168 -3.27 14.37 5.48
CA GLU A 168 -2.37 13.39 6.11
C GLU A 168 -0.97 13.92 6.43
N SER A 169 -0.48 14.95 5.72
CA SER A 169 0.76 15.66 6.08
C SER A 169 0.98 16.97 5.29
N PRO A 170 1.76 17.94 5.81
CA PRO A 170 2.11 19.17 5.10
C PRO A 170 2.75 18.92 3.72
N GLN A 171 3.52 17.84 3.59
CA GLN A 171 4.14 17.48 2.32
C GLN A 171 3.12 16.98 1.28
N ARG A 172 2.05 16.29 1.71
CA ARG A 172 1.00 15.81 0.80
C ARG A 172 0.09 16.94 0.34
N ALA A 173 -0.07 18.00 1.12
CA ALA A 173 -0.79 19.20 0.71
C ALA A 173 -0.21 19.88 -0.54
N LYS A 174 1.07 19.60 -0.86
CA LYS A 174 1.76 20.11 -2.06
C LYS A 174 1.62 19.22 -3.29
N TYR A 175 0.97 18.06 -3.18
CA TYR A 175 0.83 17.15 -4.32
C TYR A 175 -0.07 17.74 -5.39
N ALA A 176 0.28 17.53 -6.66
CA ALA A 176 -0.63 17.81 -7.75
C ALA A 176 -1.82 16.83 -7.70
N VAL A 177 -3.03 17.35 -7.86
CA VAL A 177 -4.24 16.53 -8.03
C VAL A 177 -4.10 15.66 -9.29
N PHE A 178 -3.54 16.23 -10.36
CA PHE A 178 -3.44 15.61 -11.67
C PHE A 178 -2.14 15.97 -12.38
N GLY A 179 -1.63 15.08 -13.22
CA GLY A 179 -0.53 15.34 -14.14
C GLY A 179 0.01 14.06 -14.76
N PRO A 180 1.03 14.13 -15.62
CA PRO A 180 1.66 12.96 -16.21
C PRO A 180 2.21 12.02 -15.13
N ASP A 181 2.02 10.71 -15.30
CA ASP A 181 2.69 9.72 -14.47
C ASP A 181 4.15 9.54 -14.91
N ARG A 182 5.02 9.06 -14.01
CA ARG A 182 6.40 8.73 -14.34
C ARG A 182 6.55 7.59 -15.35
N ALA A 183 5.53 6.78 -15.55
CA ALA A 183 5.49 5.76 -16.60
C ALA A 183 5.05 6.31 -17.97
N ASP A 184 4.70 7.60 -18.08
CA ASP A 184 4.29 8.21 -19.35
C ASP A 184 5.42 8.19 -20.40
N LEU A 185 5.03 7.88 -21.63
CA LEU A 185 5.86 7.95 -22.82
C LEU A 185 4.99 8.37 -24.01
N ARG A 186 4.13 9.38 -23.84
CA ARG A 186 3.17 9.78 -24.91
C ARG A 186 3.88 10.34 -26.15
N SER A 187 5.07 10.91 -25.98
CA SER A 187 5.91 11.46 -27.05
C SER A 187 7.01 10.50 -27.52
N GLY A 188 6.85 9.19 -27.29
CA GLY A 188 7.82 8.18 -27.74
C GLY A 188 7.88 8.03 -29.26
N LYS A 189 9.08 7.85 -29.82
CA LYS A 189 9.29 7.74 -31.28
C LYS A 189 8.89 6.39 -31.88
N GLY A 190 9.03 5.30 -31.14
CA GLY A 190 8.73 3.93 -31.62
C GLY A 190 7.33 3.44 -31.25
N PHE A 191 6.84 3.83 -30.08
CA PHE A 191 5.47 3.62 -29.63
C PHE A 191 5.11 4.72 -28.62
N SER A 192 3.82 4.95 -28.42
CA SER A 192 3.31 5.85 -27.40
C SER A 192 2.69 5.07 -26.23
N ARG A 193 2.82 5.62 -25.02
CA ARG A 193 2.14 5.14 -23.82
C ARG A 193 1.66 6.35 -23.03
N HIS A 194 0.36 6.62 -23.06
CA HIS A 194 -0.22 7.76 -22.34
C HIS A 194 -0.60 7.32 -20.93
N VAL A 195 0.10 7.85 -19.92
CA VAL A 195 -0.19 7.58 -18.51
C VAL A 195 -0.30 8.88 -17.75
N ASP A 196 -1.47 9.12 -17.17
CA ASP A 196 -1.67 10.22 -16.23
C ASP A 196 -1.84 9.67 -14.81
N ARG A 197 -1.56 10.50 -13.82
CA ARG A 197 -1.78 10.24 -12.40
C ARG A 197 -2.87 11.16 -11.87
N TYR A 198 -3.80 10.58 -11.12
CA TYR A 198 -4.89 11.33 -10.49
C TYR A 198 -5.07 10.95 -9.01
N ARG A 199 -5.26 11.97 -8.17
CA ARG A 199 -5.50 11.85 -6.73
C ARG A 199 -6.88 12.41 -6.39
N PRO A 200 -7.95 11.63 -6.62
CA PRO A 200 -9.33 12.12 -6.49
C PRO A 200 -9.68 12.53 -5.05
N LEU A 201 -9.01 11.94 -4.07
CA LEU A 201 -9.29 12.17 -2.65
C LEU A 201 -8.38 13.26 -2.05
N LEU A 202 -7.56 13.95 -2.85
CA LEU A 202 -6.52 14.84 -2.30
C LEU A 202 -7.08 15.88 -1.33
N HIS A 203 -8.27 16.42 -1.63
CA HIS A 203 -8.94 17.43 -0.82
C HIS A 203 -10.07 16.88 0.06
N TRP A 204 -10.24 15.55 0.12
CA TRP A 204 -11.22 14.93 1.00
C TRP A 204 -10.73 14.93 2.45
N LYS A 205 -11.63 15.26 3.36
CA LYS A 205 -11.47 15.02 4.79
C LYS A 205 -11.60 13.53 5.09
N GLU A 206 -11.01 13.10 6.21
CA GLU A 206 -11.17 11.71 6.68
C GLU A 206 -12.65 11.33 6.87
N THR A 207 -13.50 12.29 7.26
CA THR A 207 -14.95 12.10 7.37
C THR A 207 -15.60 11.66 6.08
N GLU A 208 -15.20 12.23 4.94
CA GLU A 208 -15.74 11.87 3.62
C GLU A 208 -15.35 10.45 3.21
N VAL A 209 -14.13 10.04 3.56
CA VAL A 209 -13.64 8.66 3.37
C VAL A 209 -14.48 7.67 4.18
N TRP A 210 -14.71 7.93 5.47
CA TRP A 210 -15.56 7.05 6.28
C TRP A 210 -17.02 7.08 5.84
N ASN A 211 -17.54 8.22 5.40
CA ASN A 211 -18.91 8.36 4.91
C ASN A 211 -19.17 7.50 3.67
N ILE A 212 -18.26 7.49 2.68
CA ILE A 212 -18.43 6.65 1.49
C ILE A 212 -18.29 5.16 1.82
N ILE A 213 -17.39 4.80 2.74
CA ILE A 213 -17.22 3.42 3.22
C ILE A 213 -18.49 2.95 3.94
N LYS A 214 -19.07 3.78 4.82
CA LYS A 214 -20.32 3.51 5.53
C LYS A 214 -21.49 3.38 4.56
N ARG A 215 -21.61 4.27 3.58
CA ARG A 215 -22.67 4.23 2.55
C ARG A 215 -22.70 2.91 1.80
N HIS A 216 -21.52 2.37 1.46
CA HIS A 216 -21.39 1.08 0.78
C HIS A 216 -21.24 -0.10 1.73
N ARG A 217 -21.38 0.14 3.05
CA ARG A 217 -21.31 -0.87 4.11
C ARG A 217 -20.05 -1.73 4.07
N ILE A 218 -18.91 -1.13 3.73
CA ILE A 218 -17.66 -1.90 3.59
C ILE A 218 -17.11 -2.27 4.96
N ARG A 219 -16.86 -3.57 5.14
CA ARG A 219 -16.03 -4.10 6.21
C ARG A 219 -14.57 -3.84 5.85
N VAL A 220 -13.98 -2.82 6.46
CA VAL A 220 -12.59 -2.44 6.19
C VAL A 220 -11.60 -3.49 6.72
N HIS A 221 -10.32 -3.31 6.39
CA HIS A 221 -9.25 -4.19 6.84
C HIS A 221 -9.26 -4.37 8.38
N PRO A 222 -9.01 -5.60 8.90
CA PRO A 222 -9.07 -5.91 10.34
C PRO A 222 -8.22 -4.99 11.24
N CYS A 223 -7.10 -4.46 10.72
CA CYS A 223 -6.24 -3.55 11.48
C CYS A 223 -6.99 -2.31 12.00
N TYR A 224 -7.98 -1.81 11.25
CA TYR A 224 -8.77 -0.64 11.67
C TYR A 224 -9.63 -0.95 12.89
N TYR A 225 -10.19 -2.15 12.99
CA TYR A 225 -10.97 -2.58 14.16
C TYR A 225 -10.07 -2.80 15.38
N MET A 226 -8.81 -3.22 15.16
CA MET A 226 -7.79 -3.32 16.21
C MET A 226 -7.21 -1.98 16.66
N GLY A 227 -7.56 -0.85 16.02
CA GLY A 227 -7.11 0.49 16.44
C GLY A 227 -6.09 1.17 15.52
N TRP A 228 -5.62 0.54 14.44
CA TRP A 228 -4.73 1.22 13.50
C TRP A 228 -5.48 2.25 12.66
N THR A 229 -4.92 3.46 12.57
CA THR A 229 -5.46 4.55 11.74
C THR A 229 -5.20 4.39 10.25
N ARG A 230 -4.24 3.52 9.91
CA ARG A 230 -3.85 3.24 8.53
C ARG A 230 -3.49 1.78 8.35
N CYS A 231 -3.98 1.20 7.26
CA CYS A 231 -3.50 -0.07 6.73
C CYS A 231 -2.24 0.17 5.87
N SER A 232 -1.17 0.59 6.53
CA SER A 232 0.20 0.47 5.99
C SER A 232 0.77 -0.90 6.39
N CYS A 233 2.07 -1.11 6.25
CA CYS A 233 2.73 -2.30 6.78
C CYS A 233 2.55 -2.41 8.31
N LYS A 234 2.42 -3.62 8.85
CA LYS A 234 2.28 -3.91 10.29
C LYS A 234 3.39 -3.24 11.12
N PHE A 235 4.63 -3.30 10.62
CA PHE A 235 5.81 -2.67 11.22
C PHE A 235 6.23 -1.37 10.51
N CYS A 236 5.28 -0.56 10.04
CA CYS A 236 5.61 0.66 9.29
C CYS A 236 6.54 1.61 10.07
N ILE A 237 7.48 2.23 9.36
CA ILE A 237 8.40 3.24 9.90
C ILE A 237 7.68 4.49 10.45
N PHE A 238 6.44 4.73 9.99
CA PHE A 238 5.59 5.81 10.47
C PHE A 238 4.73 5.43 11.67
N SER A 239 4.74 4.15 12.06
CA SER A 239 3.91 3.68 13.16
C SER A 239 4.38 4.26 14.49
N GLN A 240 3.45 4.68 15.34
CA GLN A 240 3.78 5.26 16.65
C GLN A 240 3.97 4.19 17.71
N LYS A 241 4.37 4.59 18.92
CA LYS A 241 4.72 3.67 20.02
C LYS A 241 3.58 2.70 20.37
N ASN A 242 2.33 3.16 20.38
CA ASN A 242 1.15 2.32 20.66
C ASN A 242 0.91 1.27 19.56
N GLN A 243 1.14 1.64 18.30
CA GLN A 243 1.05 0.70 17.18
C GLN A 243 2.17 -0.35 17.22
N TYR A 244 3.38 0.03 17.61
CA TYR A 244 4.48 -0.92 17.80
C TYR A 244 4.27 -1.83 19.01
N ALA A 245 3.76 -1.31 20.13
CA ALA A 245 3.35 -2.13 21.28
C ALA A 245 2.24 -3.12 20.90
N SER A 246 1.29 -2.67 20.09
CA SER A 246 0.21 -3.51 19.56
C SER A 246 0.73 -4.58 18.59
N ALA A 247 1.63 -4.23 17.67
CA ALA A 247 2.28 -5.16 16.76
C ALA A 247 3.11 -6.21 17.51
N ALA A 248 3.82 -5.79 18.57
CA ALA A 248 4.59 -6.67 19.45
C ALA A 248 3.69 -7.69 20.18
N LYS A 249 2.51 -7.25 20.64
CA LYS A 249 1.51 -8.11 21.27
C LYS A 249 0.97 -9.17 20.31
N ILE A 250 0.63 -8.80 19.07
CA ILE A 250 -0.01 -9.73 18.12
C ILE A 250 0.98 -10.57 17.32
N SER A 251 2.24 -10.14 17.22
CA SER A 251 3.27 -10.79 16.41
C SER A 251 4.65 -10.76 17.11
N PRO A 252 4.79 -11.41 18.27
CA PRO A 252 5.99 -11.31 19.11
C PRO A 252 7.24 -11.87 18.42
N GLN A 253 7.12 -12.97 17.67
CA GLN A 253 8.26 -13.58 16.96
C GLN A 253 8.80 -12.66 15.85
N GLN A 254 7.93 -12.11 15.00
CA GLN A 254 8.35 -11.16 13.95
C GLN A 254 8.97 -9.90 14.57
N THR A 255 8.40 -9.41 15.68
CA THR A 255 8.96 -8.28 16.41
C THR A 255 10.37 -8.58 16.93
N GLY A 256 10.58 -9.76 17.51
CA GLY A 256 11.91 -10.21 17.95
C GLY A 256 12.92 -10.22 16.81
N ASN A 257 12.53 -10.75 15.63
CA ASN A 257 13.38 -10.77 14.45
C ASN A 257 13.75 -9.34 13.97
N ILE A 258 12.82 -8.39 14.02
CA ILE A 258 13.08 -7.00 13.64
C ILE A 258 14.02 -6.33 14.65
N ILE A 259 13.82 -6.56 15.95
CA ILE A 259 14.71 -6.01 17.00
C ILE A 259 16.16 -6.50 16.81
N GLN A 260 16.35 -7.78 16.49
CA GLN A 260 17.69 -8.34 16.26
C GLN A 260 18.44 -7.68 15.09
N LEU A 261 17.72 -7.14 14.10
CA LEU A 261 18.32 -6.44 12.97
C LEU A 261 18.90 -5.07 13.36
N GLU A 262 18.45 -4.45 14.46
CA GLU A 262 19.06 -3.19 14.94
C GLU A 262 20.54 -3.38 15.29
N THR A 263 20.88 -4.51 15.92
CA THR A 263 22.27 -4.89 16.21
C THR A 263 23.06 -5.11 14.93
N ARG A 264 22.51 -5.83 13.96
CA ARG A 264 23.21 -6.12 12.69
C ARG A 264 23.49 -4.85 11.88
N PHE A 265 22.57 -3.90 11.88
CA PHE A 265 22.72 -2.68 11.07
C PHE A 265 23.40 -1.54 11.82
N CYS A 266 23.73 -1.70 13.10
CA CYS A 266 24.17 -0.63 13.99
C CYS A 266 23.26 0.62 13.90
N CYS A 267 21.97 0.43 13.60
CA CYS A 267 21.00 1.50 13.43
C CYS A 267 19.59 1.02 13.77
N THR A 268 18.78 1.94 14.27
CA THR A 268 17.43 1.68 14.73
C THR A 268 16.39 2.09 13.70
N ILE A 269 15.21 1.46 13.72
CA ILE A 269 14.10 1.84 12.83
C ILE A 269 13.50 3.21 13.19
N LYS A 270 13.58 3.57 14.48
CA LYS A 270 13.21 4.88 15.02
C LYS A 270 14.47 5.62 15.44
N ARG A 271 14.67 6.84 14.95
CA ARG A 271 15.85 7.64 15.30
C ARG A 271 15.92 7.83 16.82
N ASN A 272 17.14 7.73 17.36
CA ASN A 272 17.49 8.04 18.75
C ASN A 272 16.86 7.13 19.83
N ILE A 273 16.20 6.03 19.46
CA ILE A 273 15.63 5.07 20.41
C ILE A 273 15.66 3.66 19.83
N THR A 274 16.02 2.67 20.65
CA THR A 274 15.92 1.26 20.24
C THR A 274 14.46 0.85 20.10
N LEU A 275 14.18 -0.09 19.21
CA LEU A 275 12.82 -0.55 18.99
C LEU A 275 12.21 -1.16 20.26
N ARG A 276 13.02 -1.84 21.09
CA ARG A 276 12.59 -2.34 22.41
C ARG A 276 12.08 -1.20 23.30
N LYS A 277 12.89 -0.17 23.54
CA LYS A 277 12.50 0.98 24.37
C LYS A 277 11.29 1.72 23.78
N PHE A 278 11.21 1.81 22.45
CA PHE A 278 10.07 2.44 21.77
C PHE A 278 8.76 1.66 21.99
N ILE A 279 8.81 0.33 21.88
CA ILE A 279 7.70 -0.58 22.17
C ILE A 279 7.27 -0.45 23.63
N ASP A 280 8.22 -0.51 24.57
CA ASP A 280 7.95 -0.47 26.01
C ASP A 280 7.35 0.88 26.45
N SER A 281 7.61 1.96 25.70
CA SER A 281 7.01 3.28 25.95
C SER A 281 5.56 3.43 25.47
N GLY A 282 5.05 2.44 24.72
CA GLY A 282 3.71 2.41 24.16
C GLY A 282 2.74 1.52 24.93
N THR A 283 1.46 1.68 24.65
CA THR A 283 0.39 0.84 25.19
C THR A 283 -0.32 0.13 24.05
N ALA A 284 -0.42 -1.19 24.13
CA ALA A 284 -1.15 -1.98 23.14
C ALA A 284 -2.64 -1.60 23.13
N TYR A 285 -3.25 -1.55 21.95
CA TYR A 285 -4.63 -1.15 21.80
C TYR A 285 -5.59 -2.11 22.52
N LYS A 286 -6.55 -1.53 23.25
CA LYS A 286 -7.57 -2.29 24.01
C LYS A 286 -8.58 -2.98 23.10
N SER A 287 -8.75 -2.49 21.86
CA SER A 287 -9.67 -3.05 20.86
C SER A 287 -9.15 -4.33 20.19
N ILE A 288 -7.94 -4.77 20.50
CA ILE A 288 -7.40 -6.05 20.01
C ILE A 288 -8.10 -7.20 20.75
N THR A 289 -9.01 -7.88 20.05
CA THR A 289 -9.62 -9.13 20.50
C THR A 289 -8.84 -10.34 19.97
N SER A 290 -9.00 -11.51 20.61
CA SER A 290 -8.38 -12.77 20.13
C SER A 290 -8.81 -13.12 18.70
N ASP A 291 -10.07 -12.87 18.37
CA ASP A 291 -10.63 -13.09 17.04
C ASP A 291 -10.05 -12.14 15.98
N LEU A 292 -9.95 -10.83 16.27
CA LEU A 292 -9.30 -9.88 15.36
C LEU A 292 -7.81 -10.16 15.17
N GLN A 293 -7.12 -10.55 16.24
CA GLN A 293 -5.72 -10.96 16.16
C GLN A 293 -5.57 -12.16 15.24
N LYS A 294 -6.32 -13.25 15.47
CA LYS A 294 -6.28 -14.47 14.65
C LYS A 294 -6.55 -14.16 13.18
N LEU A 295 -7.54 -13.31 12.90
CA LEU A 295 -7.85 -12.90 11.54
C LEU A 295 -6.71 -12.09 10.90
N ALA A 296 -6.19 -11.08 11.61
CA ALA A 296 -5.21 -10.14 11.07
C ALA A 296 -3.83 -10.77 10.85
N THR A 297 -3.46 -11.78 11.65
CA THR A 297 -2.21 -12.54 11.51
C THR A 297 -2.39 -13.83 10.71
N GLY A 298 -3.60 -14.11 10.24
CA GLY A 298 -3.88 -15.21 9.31
C GLY A 298 -3.64 -14.80 7.86
N PHE A 299 -3.62 -15.78 6.96
CA PHE A 299 -3.44 -15.56 5.52
C PHE A 299 -4.75 -15.59 4.72
N ASN A 300 -5.85 -16.04 5.35
CA ASN A 300 -7.14 -16.25 4.70
C ASN A 300 -8.20 -15.31 5.29
N TYR A 301 -8.70 -14.40 4.48
CA TYR A 301 -9.79 -13.51 4.85
C TYR A 301 -11.12 -14.19 4.57
N ASN A 302 -11.85 -14.49 5.64
CA ASN A 302 -13.07 -15.30 5.61
C ASN A 302 -14.34 -14.54 6.00
N ARG A 303 -14.32 -13.21 5.90
CA ARG A 303 -15.46 -12.34 6.24
C ARG A 303 -16.04 -11.70 4.98
N PRO A 304 -17.31 -11.28 4.98
CA PRO A 304 -17.88 -10.56 3.85
C PRO A 304 -17.27 -9.15 3.77
N ILE A 305 -16.89 -8.73 2.56
CA ILE A 305 -16.38 -7.38 2.29
C ILE A 305 -17.50 -6.34 2.41
N ILE A 306 -18.68 -6.66 1.88
CA ILE A 306 -19.88 -5.83 2.03
C ILE A 306 -20.69 -6.44 3.16
N LEU A 307 -20.93 -5.66 4.22
CA LEU A 307 -21.65 -6.12 5.39
C LEU A 307 -23.11 -6.46 5.03
N PRO A 308 -23.61 -7.65 5.40
CA PRO A 308 -25.01 -7.99 5.19
C PRO A 308 -25.91 -7.00 5.94
N HIS A 309 -27.14 -6.80 5.49
CA HIS A 309 -28.07 -5.84 6.10
C HIS A 309 -28.38 -6.17 7.57
N SER A 310 -28.25 -7.44 7.96
CA SER A 310 -28.45 -7.91 9.34
C SER A 310 -27.34 -7.50 10.32
N GLU A 311 -26.18 -7.04 9.82
CA GLU A 311 -25.06 -6.64 10.68
C GLU A 311 -24.93 -5.12 10.69
N GLU A 312 -24.88 -4.48 11.85
CA GLU A 312 -24.70 -3.03 11.91
C GLU A 312 -23.31 -2.62 11.39
N TRP A 313 -23.25 -1.57 10.55
CA TRP A 313 -21.97 -0.97 10.20
C TRP A 313 -21.48 -0.10 11.35
N ILE A 314 -20.38 -0.51 11.98
CA ILE A 314 -19.74 0.24 13.06
C ILE A 314 -18.48 0.96 12.57
N LEU A 315 -18.27 2.18 13.05
CA LEU A 315 -17.04 2.92 12.82
C LEU A 315 -15.88 2.17 13.52
N PRO A 316 -14.80 1.78 12.82
CA PRO A 316 -13.70 1.04 13.43
C PRO A 316 -12.96 1.85 14.49
N ALA A 317 -12.42 1.18 15.51
CA ALA A 317 -11.69 1.82 16.62
C ALA A 317 -10.48 2.68 16.18
N GLY A 318 -9.90 2.40 15.02
CA GLY A 318 -8.80 3.16 14.44
C GLY A 318 -9.22 4.41 13.64
N ALA A 319 -10.51 4.66 13.44
CA ALA A 319 -10.97 5.89 12.79
C ALA A 319 -10.62 7.11 13.66
N TYR A 320 -10.09 8.19 13.05
CA TYR A 320 -9.70 9.42 13.75
C TYR A 320 -8.70 9.23 14.92
N GLY A 321 -7.92 8.15 14.91
CA GLY A 321 -6.89 7.90 15.93
C GLY A 321 -5.61 8.71 15.70
N GLU A 322 -4.48 8.20 16.22
CA GLU A 322 -3.17 8.84 16.13
C GLU A 322 -2.74 9.20 14.69
N ASN A 323 -2.38 10.47 14.48
CA ASN A 323 -1.83 10.92 13.21
C ASN A 323 -0.43 10.34 13.01
N CYS A 324 -0.24 9.61 11.91
CA CYS A 324 1.00 8.90 11.59
C CYS A 324 1.51 9.44 10.26
N GLY A 325 2.50 10.31 10.24
CA GLY A 325 3.04 10.87 8.99
C GLY A 325 4.42 11.47 9.22
N PRO A 326 5.24 11.65 8.17
CA PRO A 326 6.38 12.54 8.29
C PRO A 326 5.83 13.95 8.54
N ALA A 327 6.32 14.62 9.59
CA ALA A 327 6.13 16.05 9.79
C ALA A 327 6.69 16.83 8.60
#